data_AF-A0A2M8PFB5-F1
#
_entry.id   AF-A0A2M8PFB5-F1
#
_cell.length_a   1.000
_cell.length_b   1.000
_cell.length_c   1.000
_cell.angle_alpha   90.00
_cell.angle_beta   90.00
_cell.angle_gamma   90.00
#
_symmetry.space_group_name_H-M   'P 1'
#
loop_
_entity.id
_entity.type
_entity.pdbx_description
1 polymer ?
#
loop_
_entity_poly.entity_id
_entity_poly.type
_entity_poly.pdbx_seq_one_letter_code
_entity_poly.pdbx_strand_id
1 'polypeptide(L)'
;MPSIAVNPENLQAVAAALRAHGSRIQSAIEAIELEMLRLSTDQFSGQRAEALRLRFQSARQRLMQHAAMLSKFADQLEEAAEAFRRADAAAYSPSTPSSGFQMAITFSTGDQAARVQAAQAAMRTVTWSKLW
;
A
#
# COMPACT_ATOMS: atom_id res chain seq x y z
N MET A 1 -11.65 -8.18 -23.44
CA MET A 1 -11.66 -8.52 -22.01
C MET A 1 -10.40 -7.92 -21.40
N PRO A 2 -10.49 -6.90 -20.53
CA PRO A 2 -9.30 -6.31 -19.93
C PRO A 2 -8.78 -7.29 -18.87
N SER A 3 -7.72 -8.02 -19.22
CA SER A 3 -6.95 -8.79 -18.25
C SER A 3 -6.19 -7.78 -17.38
N ILE A 4 -6.45 -7.76 -16.08
CA ILE A 4 -5.63 -6.99 -15.14
C ILE A 4 -4.21 -7.56 -15.27
N ALA A 5 -3.30 -6.80 -15.89
CA ALA A 5 -1.94 -7.26 -16.19
C ALA A 5 -1.07 -7.47 -14.93
N VAL A 6 -1.64 -7.27 -13.75
CA VAL A 6 -0.96 -7.34 -12.46
C VAL A 6 -1.48 -8.56 -11.71
N ASN A 7 -0.67 -9.61 -11.66
CA ASN A 7 -0.99 -10.83 -10.92
C ASN A 7 -0.84 -10.57 -9.40
N PRO A 8 -1.89 -10.78 -8.58
CA PRO A 8 -1.83 -10.54 -7.14
C PRO A 8 -0.74 -11.36 -6.42
N GLU A 9 -0.40 -12.54 -6.94
CA GLU A 9 0.67 -13.38 -6.40
C GLU A 9 2.05 -12.71 -6.55
N ASN A 10 2.26 -12.02 -7.68
CA ASN A 10 3.51 -11.29 -7.92
C ASN A 10 3.65 -10.08 -6.97
N LEU A 11 2.53 -9.39 -6.67
CA LEU A 11 2.53 -8.28 -5.72
C LEU A 11 2.89 -8.75 -4.30
N GLN A 12 2.36 -9.90 -3.87
CA GLN A 12 2.71 -10.50 -2.58
C GLN A 12 4.18 -10.95 -2.54
N ALA A 13 4.68 -11.56 -3.61
CA ALA A 13 6.09 -11.94 -3.69
C ALA A 13 7.03 -10.73 -3.57
N VAL A 14 6.67 -9.62 -4.23
CA VAL A 14 7.43 -8.36 -4.14
C VAL A 14 7.32 -7.75 -2.74
N ALA A 15 6.13 -7.75 -2.12
CA ALA A 15 5.95 -7.30 -0.74
C ALA A 15 6.82 -8.10 0.25
N ALA A 16 6.85 -9.43 0.11
CA ALA A 16 7.70 -10.31 0.93
C ALA A 16 9.19 -10.01 0.72
N ALA A 17 9.64 -9.80 -0.53
CA ALA A 17 11.01 -9.42 -0.83
C ALA A 17 11.39 -8.07 -0.20
N LEU A 18 10.51 -7.06 -0.28
CA LEU A 18 10.71 -5.74 0.33
C LEU A 18 10.85 -5.83 1.85
N ARG A 19 10.04 -6.65 2.52
CA ARG A 19 10.19 -6.89 3.97
C ARG A 19 11.50 -7.58 4.30
N ALA A 20 11.89 -8.59 3.52
CA ALA A 20 13.18 -9.25 3.70
C ALA A 20 14.35 -8.25 3.54
N HIS A 21 14.27 -7.34 2.57
CA HIS A 21 15.27 -6.28 2.42
C HIS A 21 15.28 -5.29 3.59
N GLY A 22 14.11 -4.85 4.06
CA GLY A 22 13.99 -3.99 5.24
C GLY A 22 14.60 -4.63 6.50
N SER A 23 14.33 -5.92 6.72
CA SER A 23 14.93 -6.70 7.82
C SER A 23 16.45 -6.81 7.71
N ARG A 24 16.99 -7.07 6.51
CA ARG A 24 18.45 -7.10 6.30
C ARG A 24 19.11 -5.75 6.62
N ILE A 25 18.47 -4.64 6.27
CA ILE A 25 18.98 -3.30 6.61
C ILE A 25 19.03 -3.13 8.14
N GLN A 26 18.00 -3.55 8.86
CA GLN A 26 17.98 -3.48 10.33
C GLN A 26 19.09 -4.31 10.96
N SER A 27 19.25 -5.57 10.57
CA SER A 27 20.32 -6.43 11.10
C SER A 27 21.72 -5.90 10.78
N ALA A 28 21.91 -5.31 9.59
CA ALA A 28 23.19 -4.71 9.22
C ALA A 28 23.51 -3.48 10.09
N ILE A 29 22.52 -2.64 10.38
CA ILE A 29 22.68 -1.50 11.31
C ILE A 29 23.07 -2.00 12.70
N GLU A 30 22.37 -3.00 13.23
CA GLU A 30 22.66 -3.58 14.55
C GLU A 30 24.08 -4.15 14.64
N ALA A 31 24.54 -4.84 13.60
CA ALA A 31 25.90 -5.35 13.52
C ALA A 31 26.94 -4.21 13.56
N ILE A 32 26.69 -3.11 12.84
CA ILE A 32 27.58 -1.94 12.85
C ILE A 32 27.54 -1.24 14.21
N GLU A 33 26.38 -1.20 14.89
CA GLU A 33 26.27 -0.66 16.25
C GLU A 33 27.15 -1.41 17.25
N LEU A 34 27.14 -2.75 17.18
CA LEU A 34 27.99 -3.58 18.04
C LEU A 34 29.49 -3.30 17.80
N GLU A 35 29.90 -3.17 16.54
CA GLU A 35 31.29 -2.80 16.20
C GLU A 35 31.64 -1.38 16.66
N MET A 36 30.72 -0.42 16.50
CA MET A 36 30.91 0.96 16.97
C MET A 36 31.03 1.07 18.49
N LEU A 37 30.29 0.24 19.24
CA LEU A 37 30.43 0.13 20.70
C LEU A 37 31.76 -0.51 21.08
N ARG A 38 32.17 -1.56 20.35
CA ARG A 38 33.43 -2.28 20.57
C ARG A 38 34.66 -1.40 20.32
N LEU A 39 34.60 -0.45 19.40
CA LEU A 39 35.72 0.47 19.12
C LEU A 39 36.15 1.31 20.33
N SER A 40 35.31 1.42 21.37
CA SER A 40 35.57 1.93 22.74
C SER A 40 36.27 3.30 22.88
N THR A 41 35.93 3.98 23.97
CA THR A 41 36.40 5.32 24.31
C THR A 41 37.91 5.40 24.59
N ASP A 42 38.55 4.28 24.97
CA ASP A 42 39.98 4.29 25.35
C ASP A 42 40.92 4.32 24.15
N GLN A 43 40.54 3.69 23.03
CA GLN A 43 41.35 3.66 21.80
C GLN A 43 40.85 4.66 20.75
N PHE A 44 39.55 5.01 20.81
CA PHE A 44 38.90 5.93 19.89
C PHE A 44 38.20 7.08 20.67
N SER A 45 39.02 8.01 21.15
CA SER A 45 38.60 9.25 21.82
C SER A 45 38.90 10.50 21.00
N GLY A 46 38.38 11.65 21.46
CA GLY A 46 38.61 12.95 20.86
C GLY A 46 37.65 13.31 19.71
N GLN A 47 37.91 14.46 19.10
CA GLN A 47 36.98 15.09 18.13
C GLN A 47 36.67 14.20 16.91
N ARG A 48 37.63 13.40 16.44
CA ARG A 48 37.44 12.53 15.26
C ARG A 48 36.53 11.34 15.56
N ALA A 49 36.66 10.77 16.76
CA ALA A 49 35.77 9.70 17.21
C ALA A 49 34.33 10.21 17.36
N GLU A 50 34.16 11.41 17.90
CA GLU A 50 32.84 12.03 18.03
C GLU A 50 32.22 12.36 16.66
N ALA A 51 33.01 12.90 15.73
CA ALA A 51 32.57 13.13 14.36
C ALA A 51 32.13 11.84 13.66
N LEU A 52 32.82 10.72 13.89
CA LEU A 52 32.43 9.41 13.36
C LEU A 52 31.09 8.94 13.96
N ARG A 53 30.92 9.04 15.29
CA ARG A 53 29.67 8.69 15.98
C ARG A 53 28.49 9.50 15.45
N LEU A 54 28.64 10.81 15.29
CA LEU A 54 27.61 11.68 14.73
C LEU A 54 27.24 11.33 13.28
N ARG A 55 28.24 11.03 12.44
CA ARG A 55 28.01 10.57 11.06
C ARG A 55 27.29 9.23 11.02
N PHE A 56 27.67 8.31 11.90
CA PHE A 56 27.02 7.01 12.03
C PHE A 56 25.57 7.15 12.49
N GLN A 57 25.29 7.94 13.55
CA GLN A 57 23.92 8.19 14.00
C GLN A 57 23.05 8.80 12.90
N SER A 58 23.58 9.78 12.17
CA SER A 58 22.90 10.38 11.00
C SER A 58 22.64 9.36 9.88
N ALA A 59 23.58 8.44 9.63
CA ALA A 59 23.41 7.38 8.63
C ALA A 59 22.37 6.34 9.08
N ARG A 60 22.45 5.89 10.34
CA ARG A 60 21.48 4.99 10.98
C ARG A 60 20.07 5.52 10.84
N GLN A 61 19.83 6.78 11.22
CA GLN A 61 18.49 7.36 11.17
C GLN A 61 17.91 7.35 9.75
N ARG A 62 18.72 7.71 8.75
CA ARG A 62 18.31 7.64 7.33
C ARG A 62 17.99 6.22 6.88
N LEU A 63 18.83 5.25 7.23
CA LEU A 63 18.59 3.85 6.86
C LEU A 63 17.35 3.28 7.54
N MET A 64 17.09 3.63 8.80
CA MET A 64 15.85 3.25 9.49
C MET A 64 14.62 3.87 8.83
N GLN A 65 14.69 5.13 8.39
CA GLN A 65 13.61 5.77 7.63
C GLN A 65 13.35 5.04 6.30
N HIS A 66 14.39 4.64 5.58
CA HIS A 66 14.25 3.86 4.35
C HIS A 66 13.66 2.47 4.61
N ALA A 67 14.11 1.76 5.65
CA ALA A 67 13.55 0.46 6.01
C ALA A 67 12.06 0.56 6.37
N ALA A 68 11.66 1.60 7.12
CA ALA A 68 10.26 1.86 7.43
C ALA A 68 9.42 2.17 6.17
N MET A 69 9.98 2.93 5.22
CA MET A 69 9.34 3.21 3.94
C MET A 69 9.12 1.93 3.12
N LEU A 70 10.11 1.04 3.06
CA LEU A 70 9.99 -0.25 2.37
C LEU A 70 8.90 -1.12 3.00
N SER A 71 8.78 -1.13 4.33
CA SER A 71 7.70 -1.84 5.02
C SER A 71 6.34 -1.30 4.64
N LYS A 72 6.14 0.02 4.68
CA LYS A 72 4.87 0.64 4.29
C LYS A 72 4.50 0.35 2.83
N PHE A 73 5.50 0.35 1.94
CA PHE A 73 5.27 0.03 0.54
C PHE A 73 4.88 -1.44 0.34
N ALA A 74 5.49 -2.36 1.11
CA ALA A 74 5.08 -3.76 1.13
C ALA A 74 3.61 -3.93 1.59
N ASP A 75 3.19 -3.20 2.62
CA ASP A 75 1.80 -3.24 3.11
C ASP A 75 0.80 -2.73 2.04
N GLN A 76 1.16 -1.67 1.32
CA GLN A 76 0.35 -1.14 0.21
C GLN A 76 0.23 -2.14 -0.96
N LEU A 77 1.30 -2.89 -1.26
CA LEU A 77 1.27 -3.92 -2.30
C LEU A 77 0.37 -5.09 -1.90
N GLU A 78 0.33 -5.46 -0.62
CA GLU A 78 -0.59 -6.48 -0.12
C GLU A 78 -2.04 -6.02 -0.16
N GLU A 79 -2.32 -4.77 0.26
CA GLU A 79 -3.65 -4.18 0.15
C GLU A 79 -4.13 -4.16 -1.31
N ALA A 80 -3.24 -3.78 -2.25
CA ALA A 80 -3.53 -3.83 -3.67
C ALA A 80 -3.80 -5.26 -4.16
N ALA A 81 -3.00 -6.24 -3.74
CA ALA A 81 -3.19 -7.65 -4.08
C ALA A 81 -4.53 -8.19 -3.56
N GLU A 82 -4.95 -7.77 -2.37
CA GLU A 82 -6.28 -8.10 -1.83
C GLU A 82 -7.40 -7.45 -2.63
N ALA A 83 -7.27 -6.17 -2.99
CA ALA A 83 -8.26 -5.47 -3.80
C ALA A 83 -8.46 -6.16 -5.16
N PHE A 84 -7.37 -6.59 -5.81
CA PHE A 84 -7.43 -7.36 -7.05
C PHE A 84 -8.10 -8.72 -6.85
N ARG A 85 -7.75 -9.48 -5.80
CA ARG A 85 -8.41 -10.76 -5.50
C ARG A 85 -9.92 -10.60 -5.27
N ARG A 86 -10.36 -9.53 -4.59
CA ARG A 86 -11.79 -9.23 -4.39
C ARG A 86 -12.49 -8.87 -5.71
N ALA A 87 -11.82 -8.10 -6.57
CA ALA A 87 -12.35 -7.75 -7.88
C ALA A 87 -12.50 -8.98 -8.79
N ASP A 88 -11.49 -9.86 -8.81
CA ASP A 88 -11.54 -11.12 -9.56
C ASP A 88 -12.62 -12.06 -9.03
N ALA A 89 -12.77 -12.18 -7.71
CA ALA A 89 -13.84 -12.97 -7.09
C ALA A 89 -15.24 -12.42 -7.42
N ALA A 90 -15.41 -11.10 -7.45
CA ALA A 90 -16.67 -10.47 -7.85
C ALA A 90 -16.99 -10.70 -9.34
N ALA A 91 -15.96 -10.73 -10.20
CA ALA A 91 -16.11 -11.07 -11.62
C ALA A 91 -16.41 -12.56 -11.86
N TYR A 92 -15.94 -13.44 -10.98
CA TYR A 92 -16.16 -14.90 -11.05
C TYR A 92 -17.48 -15.37 -10.44
N SER A 93 -18.25 -14.53 -9.75
CA SER A 93 -19.61 -14.88 -9.32
C SER A 93 -20.52 -14.98 -10.55
N PRO A 94 -20.88 -16.19 -11.03
CA PRO A 94 -21.77 -16.31 -12.16
C PRO A 94 -23.16 -15.98 -11.62
N SER A 95 -23.71 -14.83 -12.00
CA SER A 95 -25.15 -14.64 -11.97
C SER A 95 -25.76 -15.71 -12.88
N THR A 96 -26.26 -16.76 -12.25
CA THR A 96 -26.99 -17.86 -12.84
C THR A 96 -28.09 -17.33 -13.77
N PRO A 97 -28.17 -17.72 -15.05
CA PRO A 97 -29.34 -17.45 -15.87
C PRO A 97 -30.43 -18.46 -15.49
N SER A 98 -31.18 -18.18 -14.43
CA SER A 98 -32.45 -18.86 -14.18
C SER A 98 -33.54 -18.14 -14.98
N SER A 99 -33.64 -18.49 -16.25
CA SER A 99 -34.85 -18.31 -17.04
C SER A 99 -35.97 -19.09 -16.37
N GLY A 100 -36.85 -18.36 -15.67
CA GLY A 100 -38.11 -18.84 -15.15
C GLY A 100 -39.10 -17.69 -15.24
N PHE A 101 -39.83 -17.63 -16.34
CA PHE A 101 -40.99 -16.77 -16.56
C PHE A 101 -41.83 -16.62 -15.27
N GLN A 102 -41.96 -15.40 -14.75
CA GLN A 102 -43.19 -14.98 -14.10
C GLN A 102 -43.43 -13.49 -14.35
N MET A 103 -44.41 -13.27 -15.23
CA MET A 103 -45.09 -12.00 -15.45
C MET A 103 -45.66 -11.50 -14.11
N ALA A 104 -45.11 -10.41 -13.58
CA ALA A 104 -45.80 -9.56 -12.62
C ALA A 104 -45.76 -8.14 -13.17
N ILE A 105 -46.67 -7.88 -14.10
CA ILE A 105 -47.00 -6.53 -14.54
C ILE A 105 -47.73 -5.87 -13.38
N THR A 106 -47.04 -5.04 -12.59
CA THR A 106 -47.70 -4.00 -11.78
C THR A 106 -46.89 -2.71 -11.85
N PHE A 107 -47.47 -1.78 -12.57
CA PHE A 107 -47.06 -0.41 -12.88
C PHE A 107 -46.73 0.40 -11.62
N SER A 108 -45.58 1.09 -11.61
CA SER A 108 -45.35 2.30 -10.80
C SER A 108 -44.27 3.16 -11.46
N THR A 109 -44.66 3.80 -12.56
CA THR A 109 -43.82 4.70 -13.39
C THR A 109 -43.88 6.16 -12.91
N GLY A 110 -44.14 6.41 -11.62
CA GLY A 110 -44.21 7.76 -11.05
C GLY A 110 -42.96 8.17 -10.26
N ASP A 111 -42.49 7.30 -9.35
CA ASP A 111 -41.50 7.69 -8.33
C ASP A 111 -40.04 7.56 -8.76
N GLN A 112 -39.74 6.79 -9.81
CA GLN A 112 -38.34 6.61 -10.25
C GLN A 112 -37.81 7.80 -11.07
N ALA A 113 -38.67 8.51 -11.80
CA ALA A 113 -38.24 9.64 -12.63
C ALA A 113 -37.74 10.84 -11.79
N ALA A 114 -38.37 11.09 -10.63
CA ALA A 114 -37.99 12.20 -9.74
C ALA A 114 -36.64 11.96 -9.03
N ARG A 115 -36.32 10.69 -8.70
CA ARG A 115 -35.06 10.34 -8.01
C ARG A 115 -33.84 10.38 -8.93
N VAL A 116 -34.00 10.06 -10.21
CA VAL A 116 -32.89 10.07 -11.18
C VAL A 116 -32.46 11.51 -11.53
N GLN A 117 -33.38 12.47 -11.57
CA GLN A 117 -33.04 13.88 -11.80
C GLN A 117 -32.33 14.53 -10.60
N ALA A 118 -32.72 14.19 -9.37
CA ALA A 118 -32.04 14.68 -8.16
C ALA A 118 -30.58 14.18 -8.06
N ALA A 119 -30.31 12.94 -8.48
CA ALA A 119 -28.96 12.38 -8.51
C ALA A 119 -28.06 13.04 -9.58
N GLN A 120 -28.62 13.40 -10.75
CA GLN A 120 -27.86 14.06 -11.81
C GLN A 120 -27.51 15.52 -11.48
N ALA A 121 -28.30 16.21 -10.65
CA ALA A 121 -27.98 17.56 -10.18
C ALA A 121 -26.80 17.58 -9.19
N ALA A 122 -26.60 16.52 -8.40
CA ALA A 122 -25.53 16.44 -7.41
C ALA A 122 -24.13 16.17 -8.03
N MET A 123 -24.05 15.65 -9.26
CA MET A 123 -22.79 15.38 -9.95
C MET A 123 -22.15 16.60 -10.62
N ARG A 124 -22.83 17.76 -10.65
CA ARG A 124 -22.33 18.96 -11.35
C ARG A 124 -21.53 19.96 -10.51
N THR A 125 -21.30 19.72 -9.22
CA THR A 125 -20.65 20.71 -8.34
C THR A 125 -19.41 20.23 -7.58
N VAL A 126 -18.84 19.06 -7.90
CA VAL A 126 -17.53 18.69 -7.35
C VAL A 126 -16.42 19.25 -8.26
N THR A 127 -16.17 20.56 -8.12
CA THR A 127 -15.03 21.26 -8.72
C THR A 127 -13.75 20.88 -7.98
N TRP A 128 -12.90 20.08 -8.63
CA TRP A 128 -11.55 19.72 -8.18
C TRP A 128 -10.53 20.86 -8.38
N SER A 129 -10.81 22.06 -7.87
CA SER A 129 -9.87 23.18 -7.93
C SER A 129 -9.35 23.53 -6.53
N LYS A 130 -8.30 22.85 -6.08
CA LYS A 130 -7.28 23.32 -5.12
C LYS A 130 -6.34 22.18 -4.76
N LEU A 131 -5.40 21.87 -5.65
CA LEU A 131 -4.16 21.17 -5.32
C LEU A 131 -3.09 21.59 -6.36
N TRP A 132 -2.78 22.89 -6.36
CA TRP A 132 -1.49 23.49 -6.74
C TRP A 132 -1.31 24.73 -5.86
#